data_AF-A0A509EE19-F1
#
_entry.id   AF-A0A509EE19-F1
#
_cell.length_a   1.000
_cell.length_b   1.000
_cell.length_c   1.000
_cell.angle_alpha   90.00
_cell.angle_beta   90.00
_cell.angle_gamma   90.00
#
_symmetry.space_group_name_H-M   'P 1'
#
loop_
_entity.id
_entity.type
_entity.pdbx_description
1 polymer ?
#
loop_
_entity_poly.entity_id
_entity_poly.type
_entity_poly.pdbx_seq_one_letter_code
_entity_poly.pdbx_strand_id
1 'polypeptide(L)' 'MFAEVSTVRARFTMRLRCHNCHHTTLRTIESPDLEDAPCTVEELLESAWLQRQNFSCGQCETPVATLVSVRQEDLEPVAA' A
#
# COMPACT_ATOMS: atom_id res chain seq x y z
N MET A 1 -4.79 -25.65 -7.41
CA MET A 1 -4.28 -24.31 -7.75
C MET A 1 -4.39 -23.50 -6.48
N PHE A 2 -3.37 -23.56 -5.62
CA PHE A 2 -3.44 -23.04 -4.26
C PHE A 2 -2.32 -22.03 -4.07
N ALA A 3 -2.73 -20.84 -3.63
CA ALA A 3 -1.97 -19.73 -3.06
C ALA A 3 -0.46 -19.75 -3.30
N GLU A 4 0.02 -18.90 -4.21
CA GLU A 4 1.35 -18.29 -4.07
C GLU A 4 1.42 -17.73 -2.66
N VAL A 5 2.11 -18.44 -1.77
CA VAL A 5 2.50 -17.91 -0.47
C VAL A 5 3.61 -16.91 -0.77
N SER A 6 3.22 -15.74 -1.26
CA SER A 6 4.04 -14.55 -1.19
C SER A 6 4.26 -14.33 0.30
N THR A 7 5.40 -14.76 0.81
CA THR A 7 5.89 -14.31 2.11
C THR A 7 5.86 -12.79 2.02
N VAL A 8 4.88 -12.15 2.67
CA VAL A 8 4.78 -10.70 2.64
C VAL A 8 5.77 -10.23 3.70
N ARG A 9 6.80 -9.49 3.29
CA ARG A 9 7.85 -8.99 4.20
C ARG A 9 7.39 -7.79 4.99
N ALA A 10 6.57 -6.94 4.37
CA ALA A 10 6.03 -5.75 5.01
C ALA A 10 4.65 -5.43 4.47
N ARG A 11 3.76 -4.99 5.36
CA ARG A 11 2.44 -4.51 4.99
C ARG A 11 2.39 -3.01 5.19
N PHE A 12 1.86 -2.26 4.23
CA PHE A 12 1.73 -0.82 4.35
C PHE A 12 0.28 -0.42 4.15
N THR A 13 -0.27 0.26 5.14
CA THR A 13 -1.61 0.82 5.09
C THR A 13 -1.49 2.32 4.77
N MET A 14 -1.95 2.67 3.58
CA MET A 14 -1.95 4.02 3.02
C MET A 14 -3.33 4.65 3.19
N ARG A 15 -3.35 5.88 3.68
CA ARG A 15 -4.55 6.69 3.79
C ARG A 15 -4.54 7.72 2.66
N LEU A 16 -5.46 7.56 1.73
CA LEU A 16 -5.63 8.47 0.58
C LEU A 16 -6.90 9.30 0.79
N ARG A 17 -6.83 10.58 0.46
CA ARG A 17 -7.99 11.48 0.49
C ARG A 17 -8.29 11.95 -0.91
N CYS A 18 -9.49 11.67 -1.38
CA CYS A 18 -9.94 12.16 -2.68
C CYS A 18 -10.05 13.68 -2.67
N HIS A 19 -9.61 14.34 -3.74
CA HIS A 19 -9.74 15.80 -3.87
C HIS A 19 -11.14 16.23 -4.32
N ASN A 20 -11.93 15.31 -4.90
CA ASN A 20 -13.27 15.59 -5.42
C ASN A 20 -14.33 15.47 -4.32
N CYS A 21 -14.47 14.30 -3.69
CA CYS A 21 -15.48 14.04 -2.66
C CYS A 21 -14.96 14.20 -1.22
N HIS A 22 -13.67 14.52 -1.05
CA HIS A 22 -12.98 14.54 0.26
C HIS A 22 -13.03 13.22 1.05
N HIS A 23 -13.50 12.14 0.42
CA HIS A 23 -13.61 10.84 1.06
C HIS A 23 -12.23 10.25 1.32
N THR A 24 -12.05 9.72 2.52
CA THR A 24 -10.79 9.10 2.94
C THR A 24 -10.88 7.61 2.69
N THR A 25 -10.03 7.10 1.81
CA THR A 25 -9.93 5.68 1.48
C THR A 25 -8.66 5.11 2.11
N LEU A 26 -8.78 3.94 2.71
CA LEU A 26 -7.65 3.16 3.20
C LEU A 26 -7.31 2.11 2.16
N ARG A 27 -6.04 2.00 1.80
CA ARG A 27 -5.52 0.97 0.93
C ARG A 27 -4.35 0.29 1.59
N THR A 28 -4.36 -1.02 1.58
CA THR A 28 -3.27 -1.82 2.11
C THR A 28 -2.53 -2.44 0.94
N ILE A 29 -1.21 -2.27 0.95
CA ILE A 29 -0.30 -2.88 -0.01
C ILE A 29 0.62 -3.83 0.73
N GLU A 30 0.93 -4.92 0.08
CA GLU A 30 1.69 -6.03 0.63
C GLU A 30 2.99 -6.12 -0.17
N SER A 31 4.10 -5.85 0.50
CA SER A 31 5.42 -5.93 -0.08
C SER A 31 5.89 -7.38 0.00
N PRO A 32 6.12 -8.06 -1.14
CA PRO A 32 6.62 -9.43 -1.14
C PRO A 32 8.03 -9.50 -0.52
N ASP A 33 8.41 -10.66 0.00
CA ASP A 33 9.73 -10.97 0.55
C ASP A 33 10.75 -11.20 -0.57
N LEU A 34 10.96 -10.15 -1.36
CA LEU A 34 12.05 -10.05 -2.31
C LEU A 34 13.13 -9.15 -1.70
N GLU A 35 14.39 -9.42 -2.02
CA GLU A 35 15.53 -8.59 -1.56
C GLU A 35 15.45 -7.14 -2.07
N ASP A 36 14.71 -6.90 -3.16
CA ASP A 36 14.46 -5.60 -3.78
C ASP A 36 13.14 -4.95 -3.32
N ALA A 37 12.39 -5.59 -2.42
CA ALA A 37 11.09 -5.08 -2.01
C ALA A 37 11.22 -4.04 -0.89
N PRO A 38 10.47 -2.93 -0.95
CA PRO A 38 10.53 -1.89 0.07
C PRO A 38 10.12 -2.47 1.41
N CYS A 39 10.98 -2.31 2.41
CA CYS A 39 10.75 -2.78 3.78
C CYS A 39 10.44 -1.63 4.74
N THR A 40 10.60 -0.39 4.28
CA THR A 40 10.24 0.82 5.03
C THR A 40 9.31 1.73 4.23
N VAL A 41 8.60 2.61 4.95
CA VAL A 41 7.76 3.66 4.37
C VAL A 41 8.54 4.56 3.41
N GLU A 42 9.77 4.93 3.78
CA GLU A 42 10.62 5.82 2.99
C GLU A 42 11.02 5.16 1.67
N GLU A 43 11.50 3.92 1.71
CA GLU A 43 11.80 3.16 0.49
C GLU A 43 10.55 2.99 -0.39
N LEU A 44 9.38 2.81 0.21
CA LEU A 44 8.13 2.70 -0.54
C LEU A 44 7.70 4.00 -1.21
N LEU A 45 7.98 5.15 -0.57
CA LEU A 45 7.76 6.49 -1.10
C LEU A 45 8.74 6.83 -2.22
N GLU A 46 10.01 6.42 -2.07
CA GLU A 46 11.04 6.56 -3.11
C GLU A 46 10.84 5.58 -4.27
N SER A 47 10.23 4.43 -3.99
CA SER A 47 9.89 3.43 -5.00
C SER A 47 8.79 3.93 -5.93
N ALA A 48 8.91 3.61 -7.21
CA ALA A 48 7.87 3.84 -8.21
C ALA A 48 6.59 3.00 -7.99
N TRP A 49 6.50 2.25 -6.88
CA TRP A 49 5.34 1.45 -6.48
C TRP A 49 4.08 2.30 -6.36
N LEU A 50 4.14 3.38 -5.59
CA LEU A 50 3.03 4.33 -5.44
C LEU A 50 2.59 4.92 -6.77
N GLN A 51 3.54 5.28 -7.63
CA GLN A 51 3.26 5.89 -8.93
C GLN A 51 2.65 4.89 -9.93
N ARG A 52 2.94 3.59 -9.76
CA ARG A 52 2.35 2.51 -10.55
C ARG A 52 0.96 2.08 -10.06
N GLN A 53 0.62 2.36 -8.80
CA GLN A 53 -0.71 2.05 -8.28
C GLN A 53 -1.73 3.08 -8.79
N ASN A 54 -2.70 2.60 -9.55
CA ASN A 54 -3.78 3.44 -10.06
C ASN A 54 -4.80 3.68 -8.94
N PHE A 55 -4.64 4.77 -8.19
CA PHE A 55 -5.52 5.10 -7.08
C PHE A 55 -6.83 5.71 -7.57
N SER A 56 -7.84 4.86 -7.78
CA SER A 56 -9.21 5.33 -8.07
C SER A 56 -10.05 5.41 -6.79
N CYS A 57 -10.67 6.56 -6.58
CA CYS A 57 -11.69 6.78 -5.53
C CYS A 57 -12.83 5.78 -5.71
N GLY A 58 -13.12 4.91 -4.74
CA GLY A 58 -14.23 3.93 -4.87
C GLY A 58 -15.63 4.55 -4.89
N GLN A 59 -15.76 5.82 -4.49
CA GLN A 59 -17.03 6.54 -4.37
C GLN A 59 -17.35 7.40 -5.59
N CYS A 60 -16.31 7.89 -6.26
CA CYS A 60 -16.39 8.89 -7.32
C CYS A 60 -15.62 8.47 -8.58
N GLU A 61 -14.93 7.34 -8.53
CA GLU A 61 -14.15 6.71 -9.61
C GLU A 61 -13.06 7.59 -10.21
N THR A 62 -12.77 8.73 -9.57
CA THR A 62 -11.73 9.65 -10.01
C THR A 62 -10.35 9.19 -9.55
N PRO A 63 -9.31 9.32 -10.40
CA PRO A 63 -7.92 9.00 -10.03
C PRO A 63 -7.24 10.12 -9.21
N VAL A 64 -8.01 11.13 -8.77
CA VAL A 64 -7.48 12.30 -8.05
C VAL A 64 -7.57 12.07 -6.53
N ALA A 65 -6.50 11.51 -5.97
CA ALA A 65 -6.36 11.34 -4.54
C ALA A 65 -4.97 11.79 -4.07
N THR A 66 -4.93 12.44 -2.91
CA THR A 66 -3.70 12.82 -2.23
C THR A 66 -3.39 11.78 -1.18
N LEU A 67 -2.16 11.24 -1.17
CA LEU A 67 -1.67 10.42 -0.07
C LEU A 67 -1.55 11.31 1.17
N VAL A 68 -2.32 11.01 2.22
CA VAL A 68 -2.34 11.75 3.47
C VAL A 68 -1.31 11.21 4.45
N SER A 69 -1.21 9.88 4.53
CA SER A 69 -0.31 9.20 5.43
C SER A 69 -0.11 7.77 4.95
N VAL A 70 1.06 7.21 5.21
CA VAL A 70 1.32 5.78 5.08
C VAL A 70 1.84 5.28 6.41
N ARG A 71 1.36 4.10 6.81
CA ARG A 71 1.77 3.42 8.03
C ARG A 71 2.21 2.01 7.66
N GLN A 72 3.41 1.65 8.09
CA GLN A 72 3.83 0.26 8.06
C GLN A 72 3.14 -0.51 9.18
N GLU A 73 2.55 -1.64 8.83
CA GLU A 73 2.17 -2.68 9.76
C GLU A 73 3.27 -3.74 9.75
N ASP A 74 3.92 -3.91 10.89
CA ASP A 74 4.76 -5.07 11.15
C ASP A 74 3.89 -6.30 11.03
N LEU A 75 4.15 -7.09 9.99
CA LEU A 75 3.71 -8.47 9.95
C LEU A 75 4.60 -9.18 10.97
N GLU A 76 4.14 -9.27 12.21
CA GLU A 76 4.78 -10.14 13.19
C GLU A 76 4.94 -11.51 12.52
N PRO A 77 6.17 -12.05 12.41
CA PRO A 77 6.35 -13.39 11.90
C PRO A 77 5.54 -14.28 12.84
N VAL A 78 4.58 -15.02 12.29
CA VAL A 78 3.87 -16.06 13.03
C VAL A 78 4.94 -16.96 13.62
N ALA A 79 5.20 -16.79 14.91
CA ALA A 79 6.11 -17.61 15.67
C ALA A 79 5.50 -19.02 15.68
N ALA A 80 6.08 -19.89 14.87
CA ALA A 80 5.82 -21.32 14.89
C ALA A 80 6.71 -21.99 15.93
#